data_AF-A0A7V1HAT6-F1
#
_entry.id   AF-A0A7V1HAT6-F1
#
_cell.length_a   1.000
_cell.length_b   1.000
_cell.length_c   1.000
_cell.angle_alpha   90.00
_cell.angle_beta   90.00
_cell.angle_gamma   90.00
#
_symmetry.space_group_name_H-M   'P 1'
#
loop_
_entity.id
_entity.type
_entity.pdbx_description
1 polymer ?
#
loop_
_entity_poly.entity_id
_entity_poly.type
_entity_poly.pdbx_seq_one_letter_code
_entity_poly.pdbx_strand_id
1 'polypeptide(L)'
;MKKSLYKCKNCDSPIPPELALEIKFNFCPLCGKLYPQTIEFLENYFRIIQLTKELKPSSELLLRSELNVSVREAFIKFETIVRKKSGLKNLVGKNLMAKAFSFKMDSDKKVIEEPKIKVNDLSSISKKNEQEGIMYLAMGLMHGIRNIYMHSEGTRKLFYSIQIITFVDLLLKQILGWESIATCSE
;
A
#
# COMPACT_ATOMS: atom_id res chain seq x y z
N MET A 1 -8.03 -9.25 43.74
CA MET A 1 -7.88 -9.05 42.28
C MET A 1 -7.35 -10.34 41.68
N LYS A 2 -8.06 -10.97 40.73
CA LYS A 2 -7.52 -12.14 39.99
C LYS A 2 -6.25 -11.69 39.25
N LYS A 3 -5.12 -12.35 39.48
CA LYS A 3 -3.90 -12.13 38.68
C LYS A 3 -4.27 -12.41 37.23
N SER A 4 -4.11 -11.42 36.36
CA SER A 4 -4.21 -11.62 34.93
C SER A 4 -3.19 -12.71 34.50
N LEU A 5 -3.70 -13.80 33.95
CA LEU A 5 -2.89 -14.88 33.37
C LEU A 5 -2.47 -14.57 31.92
N TYR A 6 -3.01 -13.51 31.32
CA TYR A 6 -2.74 -13.13 29.94
C TYR A 6 -1.71 -12.01 29.92
N LYS A 7 -0.47 -12.34 29.53
CA LYS A 7 0.62 -11.37 29.36
C LYS A 7 0.91 -11.16 27.88
N CYS A 8 1.24 -9.92 27.52
CA CYS A 8 1.81 -9.64 26.21
C CYS A 8 3.20 -10.31 26.10
N LYS A 9 3.41 -11.13 25.06
CA LYS A 9 4.71 -11.77 24.78
C LYS A 9 5.87 -10.79 24.51
N ASN A 10 5.57 -9.51 24.27
CA ASN A 10 6.57 -8.50 23.90
C ASN A 10 6.93 -7.50 25.02
N CYS A 11 6.06 -7.26 25.99
CA CYS A 11 6.29 -6.29 27.06
C CYS A 11 5.88 -6.80 28.45
N ASP A 12 5.55 -8.08 28.55
CA ASP A 12 5.13 -8.80 29.78
C ASP A 12 3.98 -8.18 30.57
N SER A 13 3.33 -7.17 30.00
CA SER A 13 2.31 -6.41 30.68
C SER A 13 1.04 -7.25 30.83
N PRO A 14 0.39 -7.22 32.00
CA PRO A 14 -0.83 -7.98 32.26
C PRO A 14 -2.00 -7.39 31.48
N ILE A 15 -2.81 -8.25 30.86
CA ILE A 15 -4.04 -7.88 30.15
C ILE A 15 -5.22 -8.42 30.95
N PRO A 16 -6.19 -7.59 31.36
CA PRO A 16 -7.37 -8.06 32.10
C PRO A 16 -8.02 -9.25 31.37
N PRO A 17 -8.24 -10.40 32.04
CA PRO A 17 -8.80 -11.61 31.41
C PRO A 17 -10.15 -11.37 30.73
N GLU A 18 -10.98 -10.51 31.30
CA GLU A 18 -12.29 -10.13 30.75
C GLU A 18 -12.13 -9.50 29.37
N LEU A 19 -11.16 -8.58 29.23
CA LEU A 19 -10.83 -7.91 27.97
C LEU A 19 -10.21 -8.87 26.96
N ALA A 20 -9.37 -9.80 27.41
CA ALA A 20 -8.70 -10.78 26.56
C ALA A 20 -9.64 -11.86 26.01
N LEU A 21 -10.69 -12.21 26.77
CA LEU A 21 -11.69 -13.21 26.36
C LEU A 21 -12.75 -12.62 25.43
N GLU A 22 -13.12 -11.36 25.63
CA GLU A 22 -14.16 -10.69 24.85
C GLU A 22 -13.60 -10.09 23.54
N ILE A 23 -12.39 -9.54 23.57
CA ILE A 23 -11.79 -8.83 22.44
C ILE A 23 -10.58 -9.59 21.90
N LYS A 24 -10.71 -10.14 20.68
CA LYS A 24 -9.58 -10.68 19.90
C LYS A 24 -8.71 -9.53 19.38
N PHE A 25 -7.90 -8.95 20.27
CA PHE A 25 -7.00 -7.87 19.91
C PHE A 25 -5.97 -8.31 18.87
N ASN A 26 -5.73 -7.47 17.85
CA ASN A 26 -4.68 -7.68 16.86
C ASN A 26 -3.29 -7.17 17.32
N PHE A 27 -3.26 -6.35 18.37
CA PHE A 27 -2.06 -5.76 18.94
C PHE A 27 -2.22 -5.56 20.45
N CYS A 28 -1.09 -5.44 21.14
CA CYS A 28 -1.07 -5.12 22.56
C CYS A 28 -1.55 -3.69 22.78
N PRO A 29 -2.58 -3.45 23.62
CA PRO A 29 -3.07 -2.10 23.90
C PRO A 29 -2.07 -1.23 24.67
N LEU A 30 -1.02 -1.83 25.25
CA LEU A 30 -0.02 -1.14 26.08
C LEU A 30 1.23 -0.78 25.29
N CYS A 31 1.83 -1.73 24.56
CA CYS A 31 3.05 -1.47 23.79
C CYS A 31 2.82 -1.27 22.27
N GLY A 32 1.58 -1.43 21.79
CA GLY A 32 1.23 -1.27 20.38
C GLY A 32 1.72 -2.38 19.45
N LYS A 33 2.48 -3.37 19.97
CA LYS A 33 3.02 -4.45 19.14
C LYS A 33 1.97 -5.47 18.74
N LEU A 34 2.02 -5.93 17.50
CA LEU A 34 1.20 -7.02 16.98
C LEU A 34 1.38 -8.29 17.82
N TYR A 35 0.29 -9.07 17.96
CA TYR A 35 0.40 -10.41 18.51
C TYR A 35 0.99 -11.37 17.46
N PRO A 36 1.69 -12.44 17.88
CA PRO A 36 2.27 -13.40 16.94
C PRO A 36 1.26 -14.00 15.95
N GLN A 37 0.04 -14.29 16.41
CA GLN A 37 -1.00 -14.82 15.52
C GLN A 37 -1.44 -13.79 14.46
N THR A 38 -1.46 -12.50 14.82
CA THR A 38 -1.73 -11.43 13.85
C THR A 38 -0.61 -11.31 12.82
N ILE A 39 0.66 -11.44 13.25
CA ILE A 39 1.82 -11.46 12.34
C ILE A 39 1.65 -12.61 11.33
N GLU A 40 1.35 -13.82 11.80
CA GLU A 40 1.12 -14.99 10.94
C GLU A 40 -0.03 -14.78 9.95
N PHE A 41 -1.14 -14.16 10.38
CA PHE A 41 -2.23 -13.83 9.46
C PHE A 41 -1.82 -12.82 8.40
N LEU A 42 -1.00 -11.82 8.75
CA LEU A 42 -0.52 -10.82 7.80
C LEU A 42 0.48 -11.42 6.80
N GLU A 43 1.39 -12.27 7.26
CA GLU A 43 2.31 -13.00 6.38
C GLU A 43 1.54 -13.86 5.38
N ASN A 44 0.55 -14.62 5.87
CA ASN A 44 -0.32 -15.41 5.00
C ASN A 44 -1.14 -14.54 4.04
N TYR A 45 -1.64 -13.39 4.49
CA TYR A 45 -2.35 -12.44 3.63
C TYR A 45 -1.44 -11.93 2.52
N PHE A 46 -0.22 -11.46 2.84
CA PHE A 46 0.74 -10.97 1.85
C PHE A 46 1.17 -12.05 0.86
N ARG A 47 1.28 -13.30 1.33
CA ARG A 47 1.49 -14.46 0.47
C ARG A 47 0.31 -14.68 -0.48
N ILE A 48 -0.93 -14.67 0.02
CA ILE A 48 -2.13 -14.91 -0.79
C ILE A 48 -2.27 -13.85 -1.87
N ILE A 49 -2.13 -12.57 -1.51
CA ILE A 49 -2.26 -11.49 -2.50
C ILE A 49 -1.05 -11.42 -3.43
N GLN A 50 0.02 -12.19 -3.19
CA GLN A 50 1.27 -12.09 -3.94
C GLN A 50 1.78 -10.64 -3.95
N LEU A 51 2.09 -10.13 -2.76
CA LEU A 51 2.51 -8.74 -2.57
C LEU A 51 3.67 -8.39 -3.52
N THR A 52 3.58 -7.22 -4.15
CA THR A 52 4.60 -6.72 -5.07
C THR A 52 5.97 -6.71 -4.39
N LYS A 53 7.01 -7.29 -5.02
CA LYS A 53 8.33 -7.47 -4.40
C LYS A 53 8.94 -6.18 -3.86
N GLU A 54 8.70 -5.05 -4.53
CA GLU A 54 9.18 -3.73 -4.11
C GLU A 54 8.53 -3.23 -2.81
N LEU A 55 7.39 -3.82 -2.39
CA LEU A 55 6.70 -3.54 -1.13
C LEU A 55 7.10 -4.47 0.02
N LYS A 56 8.03 -5.41 -0.19
CA LYS A 56 8.57 -6.25 0.90
C LYS A 56 9.11 -5.42 2.08
N PRO A 57 9.87 -4.31 1.87
CA PRO A 57 10.28 -3.47 2.99
C PRO A 57 9.10 -2.87 3.77
N SER A 58 8.03 -2.49 3.06
CA SER A 58 6.81 -1.99 3.69
C SER A 58 6.13 -3.06 4.54
N SER A 59 6.00 -4.30 4.05
CA SER A 59 5.40 -5.38 4.84
C SER A 59 6.24 -5.73 6.07
N GLU A 60 7.57 -5.80 5.95
CA GLU A 60 8.47 -6.05 7.08
C GLU A 60 8.32 -5.02 8.21
N LEU A 61 8.21 -3.73 7.85
CA LEU A 61 7.94 -2.64 8.80
C LEU A 61 6.55 -2.81 9.45
N LEU A 62 5.53 -3.24 8.70
CA LEU A 62 4.20 -3.48 9.25
C LEU A 62 4.24 -4.60 10.29
N LEU A 63 4.92 -5.71 10.00
CA LEU A 63 5.05 -6.87 10.90
C LEU A 63 5.80 -6.51 12.19
N ARG A 64 6.70 -5.51 12.14
CA ARG A 64 7.37 -4.92 13.32
C ARG A 64 6.50 -3.92 14.09
N SER A 65 5.24 -3.73 13.68
CA SER A 65 4.29 -2.76 14.25
C SER A 65 4.65 -1.30 13.97
N GLU A 66 5.50 -1.02 12.98
CA GLU A 66 5.89 0.32 12.55
C GLU A 66 4.91 0.86 11.49
N LEU A 67 3.63 0.95 11.87
CA LEU A 67 2.50 1.11 10.93
C LEU A 67 2.62 2.33 10.00
N ASN A 68 3.00 3.48 10.53
CA ASN A 68 3.14 4.71 9.74
C ASN A 68 4.36 4.68 8.82
N VAL A 69 5.47 4.15 9.31
CA VAL A 69 6.72 4.05 8.55
C VAL A 69 6.54 3.09 7.38
N SER A 70 5.87 1.96 7.63
CA SER A 70 5.45 0.99 6.63
C SER A 70 4.65 1.62 5.48
N VAL A 71 3.63 2.42 5.81
CA VAL A 71 2.79 3.11 4.81
C VAL A 71 3.59 4.17 4.04
N ARG A 72 4.44 4.96 4.72
CA ARG A 72 5.31 5.94 4.07
C ARG A 72 6.27 5.27 3.10
N GLU A 73 6.87 4.14 3.49
CA GLU A 73 7.74 3.36 2.63
C GLU A 73 7.01 2.91 1.36
N ALA A 74 5.76 2.45 1.47
CA ALA A 74 4.96 2.03 0.33
C ALA A 74 4.74 3.20 -0.67
N PHE A 75 4.43 4.40 -0.16
CA PHE A 75 4.31 5.60 -1.01
C PHE A 75 5.62 5.99 -1.70
N ILE A 76 6.74 5.94 -0.97
CA ILE A 76 8.06 6.26 -1.53
C ILE A 76 8.42 5.28 -2.64
N LYS A 77 8.16 3.97 -2.45
CA LYS A 77 8.39 2.95 -3.48
C LYS A 77 7.53 3.19 -4.71
N PHE A 78 6.22 3.40 -4.51
CA PHE A 78 5.30 3.70 -5.60
C PHE A 78 5.74 4.90 -6.44
N GLU A 79 6.00 6.04 -5.77
CA GLU A 79 6.45 7.27 -6.41
C GLU A 79 7.79 7.08 -7.15
N THR A 80 8.73 6.36 -6.55
CA THR A 80 10.04 6.09 -7.15
C THR A 80 9.92 5.23 -8.40
N ILE A 81 9.07 4.20 -8.38
CA ILE A 81 8.82 3.32 -9.53
C ILE A 81 8.18 4.10 -10.67
N VAL A 82 7.14 4.89 -10.38
CA VAL A 82 6.48 5.74 -11.40
C VAL A 82 7.49 6.71 -12.01
N ARG A 83 8.32 7.38 -11.20
CA ARG A 83 9.36 8.29 -11.70
C ARG A 83 10.38 7.58 -12.59
N LYS A 84 10.83 6.39 -12.20
CA LYS A 84 11.78 5.58 -12.96
C LYS A 84 11.18 5.15 -14.31
N LYS A 85 9.96 4.60 -14.32
CA LYS A 85 9.30 4.13 -15.54
C LYS A 85 8.90 5.26 -16.49
N SER A 86 8.43 6.39 -15.96
CA SER A 86 8.01 7.53 -16.78
C SER A 86 9.16 8.42 -17.28
N GLY A 87 10.35 8.34 -16.65
CA GLY A 87 11.48 9.22 -16.91
C GLY A 87 11.32 10.66 -16.34
N LEU A 88 10.25 10.94 -15.58
CA LEU A 88 9.90 12.27 -15.08
C LEU A 88 10.63 12.62 -13.78
N LYS A 89 11.95 12.81 -13.86
CA LYS A 89 12.84 12.95 -12.67
C LYS A 89 12.49 14.08 -11.70
N ASN A 90 11.92 15.18 -12.20
CA ASN A 90 11.69 16.41 -11.43
C ASN A 90 10.25 16.58 -10.93
N LEU A 91 9.38 15.59 -11.15
CA LEU A 91 7.99 15.63 -10.71
C LEU A 91 7.75 14.70 -9.51
N VAL A 92 6.83 15.10 -8.64
CA VAL A 92 6.40 14.36 -7.45
C VAL A 92 4.88 14.43 -7.27
N GLY A 93 4.34 13.55 -6.45
CA GLY A 93 2.97 13.52 -5.99
C GLY A 93 1.96 13.48 -7.13
N LYS A 94 0.87 14.24 -6.98
CA LYS A 94 -0.21 14.35 -7.96
C LYS A 94 0.28 14.66 -9.38
N ASN A 95 1.21 15.61 -9.50
CA ASN A 95 1.67 16.09 -10.81
C ASN A 95 2.49 15.02 -11.55
N LEU A 96 3.28 14.24 -10.82
CA LEU A 96 3.95 13.06 -11.38
C LEU A 96 2.93 12.05 -11.92
N MET A 97 1.92 11.70 -11.12
CA MET A 97 0.91 10.72 -11.52
C MET A 97 0.12 11.20 -12.75
N ALA A 98 -0.34 12.45 -12.73
CA ALA A 98 -1.04 13.05 -13.86
C ALA A 98 -0.20 12.96 -15.13
N LYS A 99 1.06 13.41 -15.10
CA LYS A 99 1.90 13.45 -16.30
C LYS A 99 2.38 12.05 -16.75
N ALA A 100 2.53 11.11 -15.83
CA ALA A 100 2.96 9.75 -16.15
C ALA A 100 1.88 8.96 -16.90
N PHE A 101 0.62 9.08 -16.48
CA PHE A 101 -0.49 8.27 -17.01
C PHE A 101 -1.40 8.98 -18.00
N SER A 102 -1.30 10.31 -18.15
CA SER A 102 -2.11 11.07 -19.10
C SER A 102 -1.82 10.69 -20.54
N PHE A 103 -2.87 10.60 -21.35
CA PHE A 103 -2.81 10.49 -22.81
C PHE A 103 -3.74 11.55 -23.42
N LYS A 104 -3.59 11.82 -24.71
CA LYS A 104 -4.49 12.74 -25.45
C LYS A 104 -5.19 12.02 -26.58
N MET A 105 -6.42 12.46 -26.85
CA MET A 105 -7.22 12.00 -27.96
C MET A 105 -7.59 13.16 -28.89
N ASP A 106 -7.81 12.85 -30.16
CA ASP A 106 -8.47 13.75 -31.10
C ASP A 106 -10.01 13.68 -30.97
N SER A 107 -10.72 14.41 -31.84
CA SER A 107 -12.19 14.41 -31.92
C SER A 107 -12.79 13.04 -32.21
N ASP A 108 -12.04 12.18 -32.90
CA ASP A 108 -12.44 10.81 -33.26
C ASP A 108 -12.05 9.78 -32.19
N LYS A 109 -11.65 10.27 -31.00
CA LYS A 109 -11.20 9.47 -29.86
C LYS A 109 -9.96 8.62 -30.16
N LYS A 110 -9.17 8.95 -31.18
CA LYS A 110 -7.91 8.27 -31.47
C LYS A 110 -6.81 8.86 -30.60
N VAL A 111 -5.95 8.01 -30.05
CA VAL A 111 -4.84 8.45 -29.21
C VAL A 111 -3.80 9.15 -30.08
N ILE A 112 -3.52 10.42 -29.77
CA ILE A 112 -2.53 11.27 -30.47
C ILE A 112 -1.27 11.52 -29.63
N GLU A 113 -1.36 11.37 -28.31
CA GLU A 113 -0.21 11.41 -27.39
C GLU A 113 -0.35 10.23 -26.42
N GLU A 114 0.60 9.30 -26.48
CA GLU A 114 0.68 8.12 -25.63
C GLU A 114 1.14 8.49 -24.20
N PRO A 115 0.65 7.79 -23.16
CA PRO A 115 1.12 8.03 -21.80
C PRO A 115 2.55 7.52 -21.62
N LYS A 116 3.28 8.10 -20.66
CA LYS A 116 4.64 7.66 -20.34
C LYS A 116 4.66 6.28 -19.68
N ILE A 117 3.57 5.94 -19.00
CA ILE A 117 3.31 4.59 -18.48
C ILE A 117 1.96 4.13 -19.03
N LYS A 118 2.00 3.09 -19.85
CA LYS A 118 0.82 2.39 -20.31
C LYS A 118 0.42 1.31 -19.31
N VAL A 119 -0.85 1.31 -18.92
CA VAL A 119 -1.47 0.21 -18.15
C VAL A 119 -2.00 -0.87 -19.10
N ASN A 120 -2.42 -0.48 -20.30
CA ASN A 120 -2.92 -1.38 -21.35
C ASN A 120 -2.59 -0.82 -22.75
N ASP A 121 -3.14 -1.44 -23.80
CA ASP A 121 -2.86 -1.07 -25.20
C ASP A 121 -3.70 0.09 -25.75
N LEU A 122 -4.62 0.66 -24.97
CA LEU A 122 -5.52 1.75 -25.36
C LEU A 122 -6.37 1.50 -26.62
N SER A 123 -6.54 0.24 -27.04
CA SER A 123 -7.21 -0.11 -28.30
C SER A 123 -8.73 0.12 -28.30
N SER A 124 -9.35 0.22 -27.13
CA SER A 124 -10.79 0.40 -26.98
C SER A 124 -11.13 1.53 -26.01
N ILE A 125 -12.38 2.03 -26.05
CA ILE A 125 -12.87 3.02 -25.08
C ILE A 125 -12.76 2.48 -23.65
N SER A 126 -13.09 1.21 -23.42
CA SER A 126 -12.97 0.59 -22.09
C SER A 126 -11.53 0.63 -21.56
N LYS A 127 -10.55 0.31 -22.42
CA LYS A 127 -9.12 0.37 -22.04
C LYS A 127 -8.62 1.79 -21.81
N LYS A 128 -9.10 2.76 -22.59
CA LYS A 128 -8.81 4.19 -22.37
C LYS A 128 -9.38 4.67 -21.03
N ASN A 129 -10.60 4.27 -20.69
CA ASN A 129 -11.22 4.58 -19.41
C ASN A 129 -10.48 3.91 -18.24
N GLU A 130 -9.98 2.69 -18.42
CA GLU A 130 -9.15 2.01 -17.42
C GLU A 130 -7.84 2.76 -17.16
N GLN A 131 -7.12 3.15 -18.21
CA GLN A 131 -5.91 3.97 -18.11
C GLN A 131 -6.19 5.27 -17.34
N GLU A 132 -7.28 5.95 -17.67
CA GLU A 132 -7.69 7.19 -17.02
C GLU A 132 -8.12 6.96 -15.56
N GLY A 133 -8.83 5.86 -15.28
CA GLY A 133 -9.20 5.45 -13.93
C GLY A 133 -7.97 5.22 -13.05
N ILE A 134 -6.95 4.50 -13.54
CA ILE A 134 -5.69 4.31 -12.82
C ILE A 134 -4.97 5.63 -12.59
N MET A 135 -4.97 6.53 -13.57
CA MET A 135 -4.43 7.88 -13.40
C MET A 135 -5.13 8.60 -12.23
N TYR A 136 -6.47 8.61 -12.20
CA TYR A 136 -7.22 9.29 -11.14
C TYR A 136 -7.01 8.67 -9.76
N LEU A 137 -6.97 7.34 -9.68
CA LEU A 137 -6.69 6.62 -8.43
C LEU A 137 -5.29 6.94 -7.91
N ALA A 138 -4.27 6.92 -8.77
CA ALA A 138 -2.89 7.27 -8.40
C ALA A 138 -2.78 8.74 -7.99
N MET A 139 -3.44 9.65 -8.71
CA MET A 139 -3.49 11.07 -8.35
C MET A 139 -4.17 11.29 -6.98
N GLY A 140 -5.32 10.63 -6.75
CA GLY A 140 -6.06 10.72 -5.49
C GLY A 140 -5.26 10.16 -4.30
N LEU A 141 -4.60 9.02 -4.51
CA LEU A 141 -3.68 8.43 -3.53
C LEU A 141 -2.59 9.42 -3.12
N MET A 142 -1.91 10.00 -4.10
CA MET A 142 -0.77 10.88 -3.84
C MET A 142 -1.18 12.26 -3.31
N HIS A 143 -2.33 12.78 -3.73
CA HIS A 143 -2.81 14.11 -3.32
C HIS A 143 -3.53 14.10 -1.98
N GLY A 144 -4.37 13.08 -1.73
CA GLY A 144 -5.16 12.98 -0.51
C GLY A 144 -4.44 12.19 0.57
N ILE A 145 -4.28 10.88 0.33
CA ILE A 145 -3.86 9.94 1.36
C ILE A 145 -2.39 10.16 1.72
N ARG A 146 -1.48 10.09 0.75
CA ARG A 146 -0.02 10.24 0.98
C ARG A 146 0.32 11.56 1.67
N ASN A 147 -0.35 12.65 1.30
CA ASN A 147 -0.11 13.95 1.92
C ASN A 147 -0.38 13.96 3.43
N ILE A 148 -1.43 13.28 3.89
CA ILE A 148 -1.70 13.13 5.33
C ILE A 148 -0.52 12.43 6.01
N TYR A 149 -0.03 11.31 5.48
CA TYR A 149 1.07 10.56 6.11
C TYR A 149 2.40 11.30 6.07
N MET A 150 2.63 12.17 5.09
CA MET A 150 3.89 12.91 4.95
C MET A 150 3.94 14.20 5.76
N HIS A 151 2.78 14.78 6.09
CA HIS A 151 2.69 16.07 6.81
C HIS A 151 2.03 15.95 8.20
N SER A 152 1.64 14.76 8.62
CA SER A 152 1.09 14.48 9.96
C SER A 152 1.60 13.14 10.51
N GLU A 153 1.15 12.79 11.71
CA GLU A 153 1.40 11.47 12.30
C GLU A 153 0.68 10.31 11.58
N GLY A 154 -0.16 10.54 10.57
CA GLY A 154 -0.83 9.47 9.82
C GLY A 154 -1.84 8.68 10.67
N THR A 155 -1.92 7.36 10.46
CA THR A 155 -2.81 6.48 11.23
C THR A 155 -2.04 5.48 12.07
N ARG A 156 -2.48 5.27 13.31
CA ARG A 156 -1.97 4.18 14.17
C ARG A 156 -2.83 2.92 14.07
N LYS A 157 -3.76 2.87 13.11
CA LYS A 157 -4.72 1.77 12.95
C LYS A 157 -4.22 0.77 11.91
N LEU A 158 -3.92 -0.45 12.36
CA LEU A 158 -3.40 -1.54 11.53
C LEU A 158 -4.20 -1.76 10.23
N PHE A 159 -5.53 -1.79 10.32
CA PHE A 159 -6.37 -2.08 9.15
C PHE A 159 -6.26 -1.02 8.04
N TYR A 160 -6.14 0.26 8.41
CA TYR A 160 -5.93 1.32 7.43
C TYR A 160 -4.56 1.18 6.77
N SER A 161 -3.52 0.83 7.54
CA SER A 161 -2.18 0.60 6.97
C SER A 161 -2.20 -0.55 5.96
N ILE A 162 -2.85 -1.67 6.29
CA ILE A 162 -3.00 -2.81 5.37
C ILE A 162 -3.75 -2.38 4.11
N GLN A 163 -4.90 -1.72 4.24
CA GLN A 163 -5.69 -1.26 3.09
C GLN A 163 -4.90 -0.35 2.16
N ILE A 164 -4.11 0.56 2.72
CA ILE A 164 -3.29 1.48 1.92
C ILE A 164 -2.15 0.72 1.22
N ILE A 165 -1.44 -0.17 1.91
CA ILE A 165 -0.37 -0.98 1.32
C ILE A 165 -0.95 -1.85 0.20
N THR A 166 -2.09 -2.50 0.41
CA THR A 166 -2.78 -3.30 -0.61
C THR A 166 -3.25 -2.42 -1.78
N PHE A 167 -3.68 -1.19 -1.53
CA PHE A 167 -4.07 -0.28 -2.61
C PHE A 167 -2.87 0.18 -3.44
N VAL A 168 -1.74 0.46 -2.80
CA VAL A 168 -0.47 0.73 -3.49
C VAL A 168 -0.04 -0.49 -4.30
N ASP A 169 -0.14 -1.69 -3.73
CA ASP A 169 0.15 -2.97 -4.40
C ASP A 169 -0.72 -3.17 -5.64
N LEU A 170 -2.01 -2.90 -5.55
CA LEU A 170 -2.93 -2.95 -6.69
C LEU A 170 -2.46 -2.04 -7.82
N LEU A 171 -2.12 -0.78 -7.52
CA LEU A 171 -1.63 0.16 -8.53
C LEU A 171 -0.27 -0.28 -9.12
N LEU A 172 0.63 -0.81 -8.31
CA LEU A 172 1.91 -1.33 -8.80
C LEU A 172 1.73 -2.52 -9.73
N LYS A 173 0.79 -3.42 -9.45
CA LYS A 173 0.44 -4.53 -10.34
C LYS A 173 -0.05 -4.06 -11.71
N GLN A 174 -0.83 -2.98 -11.74
CA GLN A 174 -1.26 -2.35 -13.00
C GLN A 174 -0.09 -1.75 -13.80
N ILE A 175 0.98 -1.32 -13.13
CA ILE A 175 2.15 -0.68 -13.76
C ILE A 175 3.23 -1.68 -14.17
N LEU A 176 3.44 -2.72 -13.37
CA LEU A 176 4.52 -3.69 -13.49
C LEU A 176 4.08 -4.99 -14.17
N GLY A 177 2.77 -5.30 -14.20
CA GLY A 177 2.27 -6.57 -14.71
C GLY A 177 2.85 -7.75 -13.94
N TRP A 178 3.13 -8.85 -14.64
CA TRP A 178 3.69 -10.08 -14.05
C TRP A 178 5.02 -9.89 -13.32
N GLU A 179 5.80 -8.85 -13.67
CA GLU A 179 7.09 -8.55 -13.01
C GLU A 179 6.94 -8.11 -11.54
N SER A 180 5.74 -7.69 -11.14
CA SER A 180 5.43 -7.28 -9.76
C SER A 180 5.41 -8.44 -8.78
N ILE A 181 4.99 -9.63 -9.23
CA ILE A 181 4.73 -10.76 -8.35
C ILE A 181 6.03 -11.14 -7.63
N ALA A 182 6.05 -11.03 -6.30
CA ALA A 182 7.10 -11.63 -5.51
C ALA A 182 6.99 -13.15 -5.70
N THR A 183 7.89 -13.72 -6.50
CA THR A 183 8.07 -15.16 -6.52
C THR A 183 8.44 -15.58 -5.11
N CYS A 184 7.76 -16.60 -4.57
CA CYS A 184 8.24 -17.26 -3.37
C CYS A 184 9.72 -17.57 -3.59
N SER A 185 10.61 -16.91 -2.85
CA SER A 185 11.99 -17.35 -2.77
C SER A 185 11.96 -18.79 -2.28
N GLU A 186 12.49 -19.71 -3.08
CA GLU A 186 12.80 -21.09 -2.67
C GLU A 186 13.64 -21.11 -1.39
#